data_AF-A0A842QF58-F1
#
_entry.id   AF-A0A842QF58-F1
#
_cell.length_a   1.000
_cell.length_b   1.000
_cell.length_c   1.000
_cell.angle_alpha   90.00
_cell.angle_beta   90.00
_cell.angle_gamma   90.00
#
_symmetry.space_group_name_H-M   'P 1'
#
loop_
_entity.id
_entity.type
_entity.pdbx_description
1 polymer ?
#
loop_
_entity_poly.entity_id
_entity_poly.type
_entity_poly.pdbx_seq_one_letter_code
_entity_poly.pdbx_strand_id
1 'polypeptide(L)'
;MTQSDKMTEHPKMGASDMLNIEFDITPSEKGRVNKFTGHLIRGAFLNLLKQVDPEVVNALHDGQSTRPYSIAPVRFSKQAQMSKHLWRLHPGQKLTFRLSSLSKDVNTSLLEAVMKLSDEPVRIGYTHCDLVGVRYETAS
;
A
#
# COMPACT_ATOMS: atom_id res chain seq x y z
N MET A 1 -20.05 34.99 -3.87
CA MET A 1 -20.18 33.52 -3.95
C MET A 1 -18.89 32.94 -3.43
N THR A 2 -18.84 32.63 -2.14
CA THR A 2 -17.63 32.10 -1.50
C THR A 2 -17.80 30.59 -1.42
N GLN A 3 -16.91 29.91 -2.12
CA GLN A 3 -16.77 28.46 -2.17
C GLN A 3 -16.19 28.01 -0.83
N SER A 4 -17.00 27.37 0.01
CA SER A 4 -16.54 26.80 1.29
C SER A 4 -16.18 25.33 1.10
N ASP A 5 -15.00 25.02 1.64
CA ASP A 5 -14.35 23.73 1.78
C ASP A 5 -15.25 22.51 1.83
N LYS A 6 -15.06 21.59 0.87
CA LYS A 6 -15.33 20.17 1.11
C LYS A 6 -14.17 19.62 1.94
N MET A 7 -14.26 19.75 3.26
CA MET A 7 -13.52 18.88 4.17
C MET A 7 -13.91 17.44 3.85
N THR A 8 -12.95 16.68 3.34
CA THR A 8 -13.05 15.23 3.18
C THR A 8 -13.19 14.63 4.58
N GLU A 9 -14.40 14.30 5.01
CA GLU A 9 -14.61 13.67 6.31
C GLU A 9 -13.88 12.32 6.35
N HIS A 10 -12.89 12.20 7.24
CA HIS A 10 -12.22 10.94 7.52
C HIS A 10 -13.25 9.96 8.11
N PRO A 11 -13.31 8.69 7.65
CA PRO A 11 -14.15 7.70 8.28
C PRO A 11 -13.75 7.54 9.76
N LYS A 12 -14.71 7.70 10.68
CA LYS A 12 -14.49 7.52 12.12
C LYS A 12 -14.22 6.04 12.40
N MET A 13 -12.96 5.67 12.62
CA MET A 13 -12.56 4.31 13.01
C MET A 13 -12.54 4.12 14.53
N GLY A 14 -13.15 3.04 14.99
CA GLY A 14 -13.07 2.53 16.35
C GLY A 14 -11.68 1.98 16.68
N ALA A 15 -11.40 1.81 17.98
CA ALA A 15 -10.09 1.36 18.46
C ALA A 15 -9.71 -0.08 18.06
N SER A 16 -10.69 -0.88 17.62
CA SER A 16 -10.53 -2.29 17.27
C SER A 16 -10.83 -2.60 15.80
N ASP A 17 -11.14 -1.59 14.99
CA ASP A 17 -11.54 -1.82 13.61
C ASP A 17 -10.33 -2.25 12.78
N MET A 18 -10.40 -3.45 12.22
CA MET A 18 -9.43 -3.90 11.23
C MET A 18 -9.67 -3.14 9.93
N LEU A 19 -8.64 -2.49 9.42
CA LEU A 19 -8.64 -1.91 8.09
C LEU A 19 -7.92 -2.86 7.14
N ASN A 20 -8.60 -3.27 6.06
CA ASN A 20 -7.98 -3.92 4.92
C ASN A 20 -8.00 -2.96 3.74
N ILE A 21 -6.85 -2.75 3.10
CA ILE A 21 -6.74 -1.98 1.86
C ILE A 21 -6.13 -2.86 0.78
N GLU A 22 -6.80 -2.95 -0.36
CA GLU A 22 -6.31 -3.58 -1.58
C GLU A 22 -5.98 -2.51 -2.62
N PHE A 23 -4.80 -2.65 -3.22
CA PHE A 23 -4.28 -1.74 -4.23
C PHE A 23 -4.20 -2.47 -5.56
N ASP A 24 -4.79 -1.87 -6.58
CA ASP A 24 -4.60 -2.25 -7.97
C ASP A 24 -3.55 -1.35 -8.59
N ILE A 25 -2.50 -1.96 -9.13
CA ILE A 25 -1.42 -1.25 -9.80
C ILE A 25 -1.15 -1.83 -11.19
N THR A 26 -0.58 -1.00 -12.06
CA THR A 26 -0.04 -1.44 -13.34
C THR A 26 1.38 -0.96 -13.52
N PRO A 27 2.36 -1.81 -13.85
CA PRO A 27 3.69 -1.35 -14.23
C PRO A 27 3.58 -0.37 -15.40
N SER A 28 4.29 0.75 -15.35
CA SER A 28 4.42 1.67 -16.47
C SER A 28 5.57 1.26 -17.41
N GLU A 29 6.47 0.40 -16.92
CA GLU A 29 7.65 -0.08 -17.63
C GLU A 29 7.88 -1.59 -17.45
N LYS A 30 8.81 -2.15 -18.25
CA LYS A 30 9.23 -3.55 -18.09
C LYS A 30 10.09 -3.67 -16.84
N GLY A 31 9.78 -4.65 -15.99
CA GLY A 31 10.42 -4.80 -14.69
C GLY A 31 10.73 -6.25 -14.32
N ARG A 32 11.49 -6.41 -13.25
CA ARG A 32 11.73 -7.71 -12.61
C ARG A 32 11.68 -7.55 -11.10
N VAL A 33 10.98 -8.46 -10.44
CA VAL A 33 10.90 -8.51 -8.98
C VAL A 33 11.12 -9.93 -8.47
N ASN A 34 11.65 -10.05 -7.26
CA ASN A 34 11.86 -11.34 -6.62
C ASN A 34 10.55 -12.11 -6.46
N LYS A 35 10.63 -13.45 -6.43
CA LYS A 35 9.47 -14.33 -6.21
C LYS A 35 8.63 -13.92 -4.99
N PHE A 36 9.29 -13.52 -3.91
CA PHE A 36 8.67 -13.05 -2.69
C PHE A 36 8.74 -11.53 -2.64
N THR A 37 7.60 -10.86 -2.79
CA THR A 37 7.50 -9.39 -2.86
C THR A 37 7.05 -8.74 -1.56
N GLY A 38 6.79 -9.51 -0.51
CA GLY A 38 6.28 -8.97 0.77
C GLY A 38 7.17 -7.87 1.37
N HIS A 39 8.49 -8.04 1.32
CA HIS A 39 9.43 -7.00 1.78
C HIS A 39 9.43 -5.75 0.88
N LEU A 40 9.17 -5.91 -0.42
CA LEU A 40 9.06 -4.78 -1.36
C LEU A 40 7.78 -3.99 -1.07
N ILE A 41 6.66 -4.68 -0.89
CA ILE A 41 5.39 -4.05 -0.51
C ILE A 41 5.51 -3.36 0.85
N ARG A 42 6.24 -3.98 1.79
CA ARG A 42 6.53 -3.35 3.08
C ARG A 42 7.31 -2.05 2.93
N GLY A 43 8.34 -2.04 2.10
CA GLY A 43 9.09 -0.82 1.81
C GLY A 43 8.19 0.27 1.20
N ALA A 44 7.36 -0.10 0.22
CA ALA A 44 6.40 0.83 -0.39
C ALA A 44 5.40 1.39 0.65
N PHE A 45 4.86 0.54 1.52
CA PHE A 45 3.95 0.93 2.60
C PHE A 45 4.60 1.89 3.61
N LEU A 46 5.80 1.58 4.09
CA LEU A 46 6.48 2.45 5.06
C LEU A 46 6.88 3.78 4.42
N ASN A 47 7.29 3.79 3.15
CA ASN A 47 7.56 5.01 2.42
C ASN A 47 6.30 5.86 2.26
N LEU A 48 5.16 5.23 1.98
CA LEU A 48 3.87 5.90 1.89
C LEU A 48 3.50 6.57 3.22
N LEU A 49 3.54 5.81 4.32
CA LEU A 49 3.25 6.35 5.65
C LEU A 49 4.19 7.47 6.03
N LYS A 50 5.47 7.38 5.68
CA LYS A 50 6.49 8.39 6.03
C LYS A 50 6.18 9.76 5.44
N GLN A 51 5.46 9.84 4.32
CA GLN A 51 5.06 11.11 3.72
C GLN A 51 4.00 11.85 4.56
N VAL A 52 3.26 11.14 5.40
CA VAL A 52 2.17 11.68 6.21
C VAL A 52 2.56 11.74 7.68
N ASP A 53 3.13 10.67 8.19
CA ASP A 53 3.41 10.47 9.61
C ASP A 53 4.72 9.71 9.81
N PRO A 54 5.86 10.42 9.84
CA PRO A 54 7.16 9.83 10.12
C PRO A 54 7.24 9.16 11.50
N GLU A 55 6.47 9.64 12.49
CA GLU A 55 6.51 9.11 13.86
C GLU A 55 5.89 7.72 13.94
N VAL A 56 4.76 7.51 13.27
CA VAL A 56 4.16 6.17 13.10
C VAL A 56 5.14 5.22 12.43
N VAL A 57 5.88 5.66 11.40
CA VAL A 57 6.88 4.81 10.74
C VAL A 57 8.01 4.43 11.69
N ASN A 58 8.52 5.38 12.48
CA ASN A 58 9.55 5.10 13.48
C ASN A 58 9.04 4.08 14.51
N ALA A 59 7.80 4.23 14.99
CA ALA A 59 7.20 3.27 15.91
C ALA A 59 7.07 1.86 15.29
N LEU A 60 6.69 1.76 14.01
CA LEU A 60 6.59 0.48 13.29
C LEU A 60 7.95 -0.14 12.93
N HIS A 61 8.99 0.67 12.86
CA HIS A 61 10.35 0.25 12.52
C HIS A 61 11.16 -0.16 13.76
N ASP A 62 11.17 0.70 14.78
CA ASP A 62 12.04 0.62 15.97
C ASP A 62 11.37 -0.07 17.18
N GLY A 63 10.05 -0.27 17.13
CA GLY A 63 9.31 -0.95 18.19
C GLY A 63 9.75 -2.40 18.37
N GLN A 64 10.25 -2.73 19.57
CA GLN A 64 10.42 -4.11 20.07
C GLN A 64 9.07 -4.86 20.24
N SER A 65 7.95 -4.22 19.92
CA SER A 65 6.61 -4.75 20.05
C SER A 65 6.10 -5.40 18.75
N THR A 66 5.01 -6.16 18.89
CA THR A 66 4.29 -6.75 17.75
C THR A 66 3.85 -5.67 16.78
N ARG A 67 4.20 -5.82 15.50
CA ARG A 67 3.74 -4.92 14.43
C ARG A 67 2.26 -5.17 14.17
N PRO A 68 1.36 -4.18 14.39
CA PRO A 68 -0.07 -4.39 14.31
C PRO A 68 -0.60 -4.34 12.86
N TYR A 69 0.21 -4.78 11.89
CA TYR A 69 -0.13 -4.81 10.47
C TYR A 69 0.36 -6.09 9.80
N SER A 70 -0.29 -6.47 8.70
CA SER A 70 0.13 -7.55 7.83
C SER A 70 0.15 -7.11 6.37
N ILE A 71 0.94 -7.83 5.58
CA ILE A 71 1.17 -7.52 4.17
C ILE A 71 0.93 -8.78 3.36
N ALA A 72 0.01 -8.69 2.41
CA ALA A 72 -0.10 -9.69 1.35
C ALA A 72 0.83 -9.28 0.19
N PRO A 73 1.73 -10.18 -0.25
CA PRO A 73 2.59 -9.91 -1.39
C PRO A 73 1.78 -9.71 -2.67
N VAL A 74 2.43 -9.17 -3.70
CA VAL A 74 1.84 -9.02 -5.04
C VAL A 74 1.28 -10.36 -5.55
N ARG A 75 0.01 -10.35 -5.97
CA ARG A 75 -0.63 -11.48 -6.63
C ARG A 75 -0.31 -11.46 -8.12
N PHE A 76 0.40 -12.49 -8.57
CA PHE A 76 0.70 -12.71 -9.98
C PHE A 76 -0.28 -13.74 -10.56
N SER A 77 -0.98 -13.38 -11.64
CA SER A 77 -2.05 -14.19 -12.22
C SER A 77 -1.58 -15.39 -13.05
N LYS A 78 -0.31 -15.42 -13.50
CA LYS A 78 0.22 -16.47 -14.38
C LYS A 78 1.63 -16.89 -14.00
N GLN A 79 1.81 -18.14 -13.55
CA GLN A 79 3.14 -18.72 -13.27
C GLN A 79 4.11 -18.65 -14.46
N ALA A 80 3.61 -18.65 -15.70
CA ALA A 80 4.40 -18.57 -16.93
C ALA A 80 5.26 -17.30 -17.07
N GLN A 81 5.07 -16.29 -16.21
CA GLN A 81 5.86 -15.05 -16.19
C GLN A 81 7.09 -15.11 -15.27
N MET A 82 7.32 -16.24 -14.60
CA MET A 82 8.47 -16.42 -13.72
C MET A 82 9.67 -16.99 -14.49
N SER A 83 10.82 -16.34 -14.41
CA SER A 83 12.08 -16.80 -15.01
C SER A 83 13.21 -16.62 -14.01
N LYS A 84 13.97 -17.69 -13.73
CA LYS A 84 15.07 -17.68 -12.74
C LYS A 84 14.66 -17.10 -11.37
N HIS A 85 13.49 -17.49 -10.86
CA HIS A 85 12.90 -16.99 -9.60
C HIS A 85 12.55 -15.49 -9.56
N LEU A 86 12.52 -14.83 -10.72
CA LEU A 86 12.06 -13.45 -10.86
C LEU A 86 10.74 -13.43 -11.62
N TRP A 87 9.79 -12.65 -11.13
CA TRP A 87 8.59 -12.28 -11.87
C TRP A 87 8.95 -11.21 -12.89
N ARG A 88 8.52 -11.39 -14.14
CA ARG A 88 8.61 -10.37 -15.17
C ARG A 88 7.37 -9.49 -15.10
N LEU A 89 7.58 -8.20 -14.97
CA LEU A 89 6.53 -7.19 -15.00
C LEU A 89 6.44 -6.62 -16.42
N HIS A 90 5.22 -6.52 -16.93
CA HIS A 90 4.95 -5.95 -18.24
C HIS A 90 4.10 -4.67 -18.11
N PRO A 91 4.35 -3.64 -18.95
CA PRO A 91 3.52 -2.45 -18.95
C PRO A 91 2.03 -2.78 -19.08
N GLY A 92 1.19 -2.13 -18.27
CA GLY A 92 -0.27 -2.32 -18.26
C GLY A 92 -0.75 -3.64 -17.66
N GLN A 93 0.15 -4.51 -17.17
CA GLN A 93 -0.24 -5.72 -16.46
C GLN A 93 -0.90 -5.37 -15.13
N LYS A 94 -2.14 -5.83 -14.92
CA LYS A 94 -2.82 -5.66 -13.63
C LYS A 94 -2.18 -6.53 -12.56
N LEU A 95 -1.80 -5.89 -11.45
CA LEU A 95 -1.24 -6.52 -10.25
C LEU A 95 -1.99 -6.02 -9.04
N THR A 96 -2.12 -6.86 -8.02
CA THR A 96 -2.77 -6.48 -6.76
C THR A 96 -1.92 -6.83 -5.57
N PHE A 97 -1.97 -6.02 -4.52
CA PHE A 97 -1.40 -6.33 -3.21
C PHE A 97 -2.33 -5.80 -2.11
N ARG A 98 -2.17 -6.32 -0.89
CA ARG A 98 -3.04 -5.94 0.24
C ARG A 98 -2.22 -5.55 1.45
N LEU A 99 -2.71 -4.55 2.17
CA LEU A 99 -2.25 -4.14 3.48
C LEU A 99 -3.41 -4.30 4.47
N SER A 100 -3.12 -4.78 5.66
CA SER A 100 -4.11 -4.88 6.73
C SER A 100 -3.53 -4.36 8.03
N SER A 101 -4.32 -3.66 8.84
CA SER A 101 -3.88 -3.17 10.15
C SER A 101 -5.02 -3.20 11.17
N LEU A 102 -4.65 -3.47 12.43
CA LEU A 102 -5.52 -3.44 13.61
C LEU A 102 -5.25 -2.22 14.50
N SER A 103 -4.25 -1.39 14.15
CA SER A 103 -3.93 -0.19 14.92
C SER A 103 -4.68 1.00 14.35
N LYS A 104 -5.46 1.66 15.21
CA LYS A 104 -6.17 2.90 14.85
C LYS A 104 -5.24 3.97 14.29
N ASP A 105 -4.07 4.16 14.88
CA ASP A 105 -3.10 5.17 14.45
C ASP A 105 -2.57 4.83 13.05
N VAL A 106 -2.13 3.58 12.83
CA VAL A 106 -1.68 3.11 11.52
C VAL A 106 -2.79 3.21 10.48
N ASN A 107 -4.02 2.85 10.83
CA ASN A 107 -5.16 2.92 9.93
C ASN A 107 -5.43 4.38 9.50
N THR A 108 -5.37 5.31 10.45
CA THR A 108 -5.62 6.74 10.20
C THR A 108 -4.56 7.30 9.24
N SER A 109 -3.28 7.09 9.56
CA SER A 109 -2.18 7.55 8.71
C SER A 109 -2.19 6.87 7.34
N LEU A 110 -2.60 5.59 7.25
CA LEU A 110 -2.69 4.88 5.97
C LEU A 110 -3.81 5.44 5.08
N LEU A 111 -5.00 5.71 5.62
CA LEU A 111 -6.08 6.31 4.83
C LEU A 111 -5.71 7.71 4.33
N GLU A 112 -5.08 8.53 5.18
CA GLU A 112 -4.59 9.84 4.76
C GLU A 112 -3.53 9.72 3.65
N ALA A 113 -2.60 8.79 3.80
CA ALA A 113 -1.55 8.57 2.81
C ALA A 113 -2.11 8.08 1.47
N VAL A 114 -3.11 7.19 1.49
CA VAL A 114 -3.84 6.75 0.29
C VAL A 114 -4.51 7.93 -0.42
N MET A 115 -5.14 8.84 0.32
CA MET A 115 -5.79 10.02 -0.27
C MET A 115 -4.79 10.98 -0.92
N LYS A 116 -3.55 11.04 -0.42
CA LYS A 116 -2.46 11.83 -1.00
C LYS A 116 -1.73 11.15 -2.17
N LEU A 117 -1.91 9.84 -2.34
CA LEU A 117 -1.20 9.04 -3.36
C LEU A 117 -1.65 9.32 -4.80
N SER A 118 -2.63 10.21 -5.03
CA SER A 118 -3.20 10.43 -6.38
C SER A 118 -2.19 10.91 -7.41
N ASP A 119 -1.03 11.41 -6.98
CA ASP A 119 -0.11 12.16 -7.84
C ASP A 119 1.28 11.51 -8.00
N GLU A 120 1.59 10.43 -7.27
CA GLU A 120 2.91 9.77 -7.33
C GLU A 120 2.85 8.27 -7.69
N PRO A 121 3.75 7.78 -8.58
CA PRO A 121 3.82 6.37 -8.91
C PRO A 121 4.36 5.53 -7.75
N VAL A 122 3.75 4.38 -7.52
CA VAL A 122 4.19 3.41 -6.51
C VAL A 122 5.39 2.63 -7.06
N ARG A 123 6.43 2.45 -6.26
CA ARG A 123 7.59 1.62 -6.63
C ARG A 123 7.49 0.22 -6.03
N ILE A 124 7.52 -0.80 -6.88
CA ILE A 124 7.69 -2.20 -6.44
C ILE A 124 9.09 -2.67 -6.86
N GLY A 125 10.01 -2.74 -5.89
CA GLY A 125 11.43 -2.90 -6.18
C GLY A 125 11.97 -1.68 -6.94
N TYR A 126 12.44 -1.89 -8.16
CA TYR A 126 12.93 -0.82 -9.03
C TYR A 126 11.95 -0.41 -10.13
N THR A 127 10.75 -1.00 -10.15
CA THR A 127 9.78 -0.78 -11.23
C THR A 127 8.73 0.22 -10.79
N HIS A 128 8.49 1.23 -11.63
CA HIS A 128 7.39 2.18 -11.45
C HIS A 128 6.06 1.54 -11.82
N CYS A 129 5.08 1.75 -10.97
CA CYS A 129 3.72 1.28 -11.16
C CYS A 129 2.74 2.44 -10.92
N ASP A 130 1.80 2.57 -11.84
CA ASP A 130 0.69 3.50 -11.70
C ASP A 130 -0.36 2.89 -10.78
N LEU A 131 -0.92 3.72 -9.89
CA LEU A 131 -2.06 3.33 -9.07
C LEU A 131 -3.33 3.39 -9.93
N VAL A 132 -4.00 2.27 -10.08
CA VAL A 132 -5.22 2.15 -10.91
C VAL A 132 -6.48 2.18 -10.04
N GLY A 133 -6.38 1.70 -8.80
CA GLY A 133 -7.51 1.70 -7.88
C GLY A 133 -7.10 1.35 -6.48
N VAL A 134 -7.88 1.85 -5.52
CA VAL A 134 -7.76 1.51 -4.10
C VAL A 134 -9.15 1.12 -3.60
N ARG A 135 -9.22 -0.01 -2.92
CA ARG A 135 -10.42 -0.48 -2.22
C ARG A 135 -10.06 -0.67 -0.77
N TYR A 136 -10.94 -0.24 0.13
CA TYR A 136 -10.77 -0.50 1.56
C TYR A 136 -12.07 -1.00 2.18
N GLU A 137 -11.92 -1.82 3.21
CA GLU A 137 -13.01 -2.32 4.05
C GLU A 137 -12.57 -2.22 5.51
N THR A 138 -13.53 -1.90 6.38
CA THR A 138 -13.36 -1.93 7.82
C THR A 138 -14.18 -3.09 8.39
N ALA A 139 -13.57 -3.90 9.24
CA ALA A 139 -14.25 -4.96 9.97
C ALA A 139 -14.13 -4.68 11.47
N SER A 140 -15.28 -4.62 12.15
CA SER A 140 -15.39 -4.44 13.60
C SER A 140 -15.48 -5.77 14.33
#